data_AF-A0A3A8ZNM4-F1
#
_entry.id   AF-A0A3A8ZNM4-F1
#
_cell.length_a   1.000
_cell.length_b   1.000
_cell.length_c   1.000
_cell.angle_alpha   90.00
_cell.angle_beta   90.00
_cell.angle_gamma   90.00
#
_symmetry.space_group_name_H-M   'P 1'
#
loop_
_entity.id
_entity.type
_entity.pdbx_description
1 polymer ?
#
loop_
_entity_poly.entity_id
_entity_poly.type
_entity_poly.pdbx_seq_one_letter_code
_entity_poly.pdbx_strand_id
1 'polypeptide(L)'
;MKAEEMFRSYAARKQEVDLLKFRITNFRGIDADEVIKSMCLAKPEGEKVQEGETSDRTASVALNYRKTADRLEDEMFDGLLEQYRRKKAEIEFFHYCVSRLSGKLPEVITDMVVEGMDWQELSEKYGVSHTMIGKYRRKALKEMDVFYEIREKNDLEVMLS
;
A
#
# COMPACT_ATOMS: atom_id res chain seq x y z
N MET A 1 5.54 -5.89 -13.41
CA MET A 1 4.51 -4.81 -13.55
C MET A 1 4.85 -4.00 -14.79
N LYS A 2 3.87 -3.58 -15.61
CA LYS A 2 4.15 -2.76 -16.81
C LYS A 2 3.95 -1.27 -16.52
N ALA A 3 4.74 -0.41 -17.17
CA ALA A 3 4.62 1.04 -16.98
C ALA A 3 3.22 1.56 -17.36
N GLU A 4 2.58 0.97 -18.36
CA GLU A 4 1.24 1.37 -18.78
C GLU A 4 0.17 1.11 -17.72
N GLU A 5 0.27 0.01 -16.97
CA GLU A 5 -0.64 -0.26 -15.86
C GLU A 5 -0.48 0.80 -14.77
N MET A 6 0.76 1.18 -14.48
CA MET A 6 1.07 2.23 -13.51
C MET A 6 0.47 3.57 -13.94
N PHE A 7 0.58 3.96 -15.22
CA PHE A 7 -0.01 5.21 -15.72
C PHE A 7 -1.52 5.25 -15.53
N ARG A 8 -2.21 4.14 -15.83
CA ARG A 8 -3.68 4.06 -15.75
C ARG A 8 -4.20 4.05 -14.31
N SER A 9 -3.44 3.44 -13.40
CA SER A 9 -3.85 3.22 -12.02
C SER A 9 -3.20 4.17 -11.01
N TYR A 10 -2.35 5.10 -11.45
CA TYR A 10 -1.58 6.00 -10.57
C TYR A 10 -2.48 6.71 -9.56
N ALA A 11 -3.54 7.39 -10.03
CA ALA A 11 -4.43 8.15 -9.16
C ALA A 11 -5.09 7.26 -8.08
N ALA A 12 -5.60 6.10 -8.47
CA ALA A 12 -6.21 5.15 -7.53
C ALA A 12 -5.19 4.61 -6.52
N ARG A 13 -4.00 4.21 -6.98
CA ARG A 13 -2.91 3.74 -6.12
C ARG A 13 -2.45 4.82 -5.14
N LYS A 14 -2.39 6.08 -5.59
CA LYS A 14 -2.04 7.22 -4.74
C LYS A 14 -3.11 7.46 -3.67
N GLN A 15 -4.39 7.40 -4.03
CA GLN A 15 -5.50 7.47 -3.08
C GLN A 15 -5.45 6.34 -2.04
N GLU A 16 -5.13 5.10 -2.45
CA GLU A 16 -4.95 3.99 -1.52
C GLU A 16 -3.83 4.23 -0.51
N VAL A 17 -2.69 4.76 -0.97
CA VAL A 17 -1.57 5.13 -0.09
C VAL A 17 -1.99 6.22 0.90
N ASP A 18 -2.70 7.25 0.44
CA ASP A 18 -3.16 8.34 1.29
C ASP A 18 -4.21 7.88 2.30
N LEU A 19 -5.11 6.97 1.91
CA LEU A 19 -6.09 6.34 2.81
C LEU A 19 -5.40 5.48 3.87
N LEU A 20 -4.40 4.68 3.49
CA LEU A 20 -3.61 3.89 4.44
C LEU A 20 -2.87 4.79 5.42
N LYS A 21 -2.25 5.88 4.94
CA LYS A 21 -1.61 6.87 5.80
C LYS A 21 -2.60 7.47 6.79
N PHE A 22 -3.79 7.84 6.34
CA PHE A 22 -4.86 8.33 7.20
C PHE A 22 -5.26 7.31 8.26
N ARG A 23 -5.47 6.04 7.87
CA ARG A 23 -5.82 4.96 8.80
C ARG A 23 -4.74 4.73 9.85
N ILE A 24 -3.47 4.69 9.45
CA ILE A 24 -2.33 4.53 10.38
C ILE A 24 -2.28 5.71 11.36
N THR A 25 -2.45 6.94 10.87
CA THR A 25 -2.39 8.15 11.71
C THR A 25 -3.55 8.23 12.71
N ASN A 26 -4.70 7.63 12.38
CA ASN A 26 -5.92 7.65 13.20
C ASN A 26 -6.26 6.29 13.82
N PHE A 27 -5.30 5.39 13.92
CA PHE A 27 -5.53 4.05 14.46
C PHE A 27 -5.94 4.12 15.93
N ARG A 28 -7.01 3.39 16.31
CA ARG A 28 -7.59 3.41 17.67
C ARG A 28 -7.67 2.04 18.36
N GLY A 29 -6.96 1.03 17.86
CA GLY A 29 -7.02 -0.33 18.42
C GLY A 29 -8.30 -1.09 18.04
N ILE A 30 -8.51 -2.25 18.65
CA ILE A 30 -9.65 -3.17 18.45
C ILE A 30 -10.58 -3.03 19.65
N ASP A 31 -11.89 -3.10 19.40
CA ASP A 31 -12.87 -3.08 20.49
C ASP A 31 -12.79 -4.38 21.33
N ALA A 32 -12.75 -4.23 22.66
CA ALA A 32 -12.64 -5.36 23.58
C ALA A 32 -13.78 -6.40 23.41
N ASP A 33 -14.99 -5.97 23.05
CA ASP A 33 -16.13 -6.87 22.81
C ASP A 33 -15.95 -7.69 21.52
N GLU A 34 -15.22 -7.17 20.54
CA GLU A 34 -14.91 -7.86 19.29
C GLU A 34 -13.85 -8.96 19.52
N VAL A 35 -12.86 -8.68 20.39
CA VAL A 35 -11.89 -9.68 20.87
C VAL A 35 -12.60 -10.79 21.63
N ILE A 36 -13.53 -10.46 22.54
CA ILE A 36 -14.33 -11.44 23.30
C ILE A 36 -15.09 -12.36 22.34
N LYS A 37 -15.79 -11.82 21.34
CA LYS A 37 -16.53 -12.63 20.36
C LYS A 37 -15.62 -13.58 19.59
N SER A 38 -14.45 -13.12 19.14
CA SER A 38 -13.52 -13.98 18.38
C SER A 38 -12.92 -15.10 19.24
N MET A 39 -12.58 -14.84 20.50
CA MET A 39 -12.07 -15.84 21.43
C MET A 39 -13.15 -16.84 21.87
N CYS A 40 -14.40 -16.40 22.06
CA CYS A 40 -15.51 -17.30 22.38
C CYS A 40 -15.90 -18.22 21.21
N LEU A 41 -15.62 -17.80 19.96
CA LEU A 41 -15.80 -18.63 18.77
C LEU A 41 -14.67 -19.66 18.59
N ALA A 42 -13.47 -19.36 19.07
CA ALA A 42 -12.36 -20.30 19.20
C ALA A 42 -12.59 -21.24 20.40
N LYS A 43 -13.49 -22.22 20.27
CA LYS A 43 -13.76 -23.19 21.35
C LYS A 43 -12.46 -23.92 21.76
N PRO A 44 -12.20 -24.08 23.07
CA PRO A 44 -11.24 -25.09 23.52
C PRO A 44 -11.90 -26.46 23.29
N GLU A 45 -11.26 -27.31 22.49
CA GLU A 45 -11.56 -28.74 22.49
C GLU A 45 -11.17 -29.31 23.86
N GLY A 46 -12.18 -29.44 24.72
CA GLY A 46 -12.17 -30.31 25.89
C GLY A 46 -11.46 -29.77 27.12
N GLU A 47 -12.20 -29.16 28.05
CA GLU A 47 -11.82 -29.24 29.47
C GLU A 47 -13.04 -29.14 30.40
N LYS A 48 -13.19 -30.13 31.26
CA LYS A 48 -14.29 -30.27 32.23
C LYS A 48 -14.07 -29.29 33.38
N VAL A 49 -15.06 -28.46 33.67
CA VAL A 49 -14.99 -27.40 34.69
C VAL A 49 -15.13 -28.00 36.09
N GLN A 50 -14.05 -27.98 36.88
CA GLN A 50 -14.12 -28.10 38.34
C GLN A 50 -14.17 -26.69 38.96
N GLU A 51 -15.19 -26.48 39.79
CA GLU A 51 -15.51 -25.22 40.46
C GLU A 51 -14.70 -25.09 41.76
N GLY A 52 -13.79 -24.12 41.79
CA GLY A 52 -13.04 -23.72 42.98
C GLY A 52 -12.24 -22.46 42.66
N GLU A 53 -12.41 -21.41 43.47
CA GLU A 53 -11.71 -20.11 43.41
C GLU A 53 -12.04 -19.23 42.18
N THR A 54 -13.23 -18.63 42.21
CA THR A 54 -13.76 -17.78 41.14
C THR A 54 -13.05 -16.43 40.97
N SER A 55 -12.42 -15.87 42.02
CA SER A 55 -11.85 -14.52 41.99
C SER A 55 -10.51 -14.43 41.22
N ASP A 56 -9.56 -15.33 41.48
CA ASP A 56 -8.27 -15.34 40.78
C ASP A 56 -8.39 -15.74 39.32
N ARG A 57 -9.38 -16.61 39.02
CA ARG A 57 -9.67 -17.02 37.66
C ARG A 57 -10.22 -15.86 36.83
N THR A 58 -11.11 -15.04 37.37
CA THR A 58 -11.66 -13.86 36.67
C THR A 58 -10.60 -12.79 36.41
N ALA A 59 -9.70 -12.53 37.37
CA ALA A 59 -8.59 -11.59 37.18
C ALA A 59 -7.56 -12.09 36.16
N SER A 60 -7.19 -13.38 36.23
CA SER A 60 -6.28 -14.03 35.28
C SER A 60 -6.86 -14.06 33.85
N VAL A 61 -8.17 -14.31 33.73
CA VAL A 61 -8.90 -14.29 32.47
C VAL A 61 -8.97 -12.87 31.90
N ALA A 62 -9.25 -11.85 32.71
CA ALA A 62 -9.23 -10.44 32.30
C ALA A 62 -7.84 -9.98 31.82
N LEU A 63 -6.76 -10.40 32.50
CA LEU A 63 -5.38 -10.09 32.08
C LEU A 63 -5.01 -10.78 30.76
N ASN A 64 -5.46 -12.02 30.54
CA ASN A 64 -5.27 -12.70 29.26
C ASN A 64 -6.05 -12.05 28.12
N TYR A 65 -7.26 -11.53 28.37
CA TYR A 65 -8.00 -10.76 27.36
C TYR A 65 -7.25 -9.50 26.95
N ARG A 66 -6.79 -8.69 27.91
CA ARG A 66 -6.08 -7.46 27.60
C ARG A 66 -4.82 -7.74 26.78
N LYS A 67 -4.01 -8.72 27.19
CA LYS A 67 -2.82 -9.13 26.42
C LYS A 67 -3.14 -9.61 25.00
N THR A 68 -4.26 -10.31 24.82
CA THR A 68 -4.68 -10.81 23.50
C THR A 68 -5.16 -9.67 22.61
N ALA A 69 -5.93 -8.73 23.17
CA ALA A 69 -6.35 -7.51 22.49
C ALA A 69 -5.13 -6.67 22.07
N ASP A 70 -4.24 -6.36 23.01
CA ASP A 70 -3.01 -5.58 22.75
C ASP A 70 -2.18 -6.20 21.61
N ARG A 71 -1.99 -7.53 21.63
CA ARG A 71 -1.25 -8.23 20.56
C ARG A 71 -1.94 -8.15 19.21
N LEU A 72 -3.26 -8.30 19.16
CA LEU A 72 -4.00 -8.22 17.90
C LEU A 72 -4.00 -6.79 17.32
N GLU A 73 -4.02 -5.79 18.20
CA GLU A 73 -3.86 -4.39 17.81
C GLU A 73 -2.48 -4.13 17.19
N ASP A 74 -1.42 -4.60 17.83
CA ASP A 74 -0.05 -4.49 17.32
C ASP A 74 0.10 -5.19 15.96
N GLU A 75 -0.38 -6.44 15.83
CA GLU A 75 -0.33 -7.20 14.57
C GLU A 75 -1.10 -6.50 13.44
N MET A 76 -2.27 -5.93 13.76
CA MET A 76 -3.07 -5.17 12.79
C MET A 76 -2.36 -3.89 12.36
N PHE A 77 -1.77 -3.16 13.31
CA PHE A 77 -1.02 -1.94 13.03
C PHE A 77 0.21 -2.22 12.16
N ASP A 78 0.98 -3.24 12.51
CA ASP A 78 2.15 -3.68 11.74
C ASP A 78 1.75 -4.10 10.32
N GLY A 79 0.65 -4.85 10.18
CA GLY A 79 0.10 -5.22 8.88
C GLY A 79 -0.31 -4.02 8.03
N LEU A 80 -0.93 -3.00 8.62
CA LEU A 80 -1.25 -1.75 7.93
C LEU A 80 0.01 -0.99 7.50
N LEU A 81 1.00 -0.90 8.39
CA LEU A 81 2.25 -0.20 8.14
C LEU A 81 3.03 -0.87 7.00
N GLU A 82 3.08 -2.20 6.97
CA GLU A 82 3.74 -2.95 5.91
C GLU A 82 3.05 -2.77 4.55
N GLN A 83 1.70 -2.83 4.52
CA GLN A 83 0.94 -2.53 3.30
C GLN A 83 1.20 -1.11 2.80
N TYR A 84 1.22 -0.12 3.71
CA TYR A 84 1.54 1.25 3.38
C TYR A 84 2.95 1.39 2.81
N ARG A 85 3.96 0.80 3.46
CA ARG A 85 5.36 0.83 3.00
C ARG A 85 5.48 0.27 1.58
N ARG A 86 4.92 -0.92 1.34
CA ARG A 86 4.97 -1.57 0.02
C ARG A 86 4.31 -0.73 -1.07
N LYS A 87 3.09 -0.22 -0.82
CA LYS A 87 2.38 0.61 -1.81
C LYS A 87 3.04 1.97 -2.03
N LYS A 88 3.58 2.58 -0.97
CA LYS A 88 4.32 3.84 -1.05
C LYS A 88 5.62 3.67 -1.85
N ALA A 89 6.36 2.59 -1.62
CA ALA A 89 7.58 2.29 -2.36
C ALA A 89 7.30 2.16 -3.87
N GLU A 90 6.16 1.61 -4.28
CA GLU A 90 5.76 1.57 -5.69
C GLU A 90 5.53 2.98 -6.28
N ILE A 91 4.87 3.87 -5.53
CA ILE A 91 4.68 5.27 -5.95
C ILE A 91 6.02 6.01 -6.05
N GLU A 92 6.89 5.84 -5.04
CA GLU A 92 8.22 6.45 -5.03
C GLU A 92 9.09 5.93 -6.18
N PHE A 93 9.03 4.63 -6.47
CA PHE A 93 9.71 4.04 -7.61
C PHE A 93 9.21 4.60 -8.95
N PHE A 94 7.90 4.78 -9.09
CA PHE A 94 7.32 5.43 -10.27
C PHE A 94 7.89 6.85 -10.44
N HIS A 95 7.89 7.68 -9.39
CA HIS A 95 8.46 9.03 -9.45
C HIS A 95 9.95 9.02 -9.77
N TYR A 96 10.70 8.07 -9.20
CA TYR A 96 12.10 7.85 -9.57
C TYR A 96 12.24 7.58 -11.07
N CYS A 97 11.48 6.64 -11.63
CA CYS A 97 11.52 6.31 -13.06
C CYS A 97 11.21 7.54 -13.93
N VAL A 98 10.17 8.30 -13.58
CA VAL A 98 9.80 9.53 -14.30
C VAL A 98 10.93 10.55 -14.29
N SER A 99 11.61 10.74 -13.14
CA SER A 99 12.75 11.67 -13.01
C SER A 99 13.97 11.27 -13.86
N ARG A 100 14.04 10.01 -14.32
CA ARG A 100 15.14 9.48 -15.13
C ARG A 100 14.84 9.43 -16.62
N LEU A 101 13.64 9.83 -17.05
CA LEU A 101 13.30 9.83 -18.47
C LEU A 101 14.10 10.86 -19.25
N SER A 102 14.30 10.57 -20.54
CA SER A 102 15.13 11.41 -21.40
C SER A 102 14.43 12.71 -21.84
N GLY A 103 15.21 13.79 -21.91
CA GLY A 103 14.76 15.08 -22.44
C GLY A 103 13.64 15.69 -21.61
N LYS A 104 12.56 16.13 -22.26
CA LYS A 104 11.41 16.77 -21.58
C LYS A 104 10.33 15.80 -21.09
N LEU A 105 10.55 14.49 -21.24
CA LEU A 105 9.59 13.48 -20.79
C LEU A 105 9.28 13.56 -19.29
N PRO A 106 10.24 13.83 -18.37
CA PRO A 106 9.93 13.92 -16.94
C PRO A 106 8.81 14.92 -16.64
N GLU A 107 8.88 16.12 -17.24
CA GLU A 107 7.86 17.16 -17.07
C GLU A 107 6.52 16.72 -17.67
N VAL A 108 6.52 16.32 -18.95
CA VAL A 108 5.30 15.96 -19.68
C VAL A 108 4.55 14.81 -19.01
N ILE A 109 5.28 13.81 -18.48
CA ILE A 109 4.67 12.64 -17.83
C ILE A 109 4.18 12.97 -16.42
N THR A 110 4.88 13.86 -15.71
CA THR A 110 4.40 14.35 -14.41
C THR A 110 3.06 15.07 -14.59
N ASP A 111 2.98 16.01 -15.53
CA ASP A 111 1.73 16.72 -15.81
C ASP A 111 0.60 15.76 -16.27
N MET A 112 0.94 14.80 -17.14
CA MET A 112 -0.04 13.86 -17.69
C MET A 112 -0.59 12.89 -16.64
N VAL A 113 0.26 12.34 -15.78
CA VAL A 113 -0.09 11.19 -14.92
C VAL A 113 -0.28 11.61 -13.47
N VAL A 114 0.56 12.52 -12.97
CA VAL A 114 0.52 12.97 -11.56
C VAL A 114 -0.50 14.09 -11.40
N GLU A 115 -0.42 15.11 -12.25
CA GLU A 115 -1.36 16.24 -12.23
C GLU A 115 -2.68 15.92 -12.95
N GLY A 116 -2.69 14.85 -13.77
CA GLY A 116 -3.89 14.37 -14.46
C GLY A 116 -4.36 15.26 -15.60
N MET A 117 -3.46 16.05 -16.20
CA MET A 117 -3.78 16.93 -17.31
C MET A 117 -4.24 16.13 -18.54
N ASP A 118 -5.28 16.63 -19.20
CA ASP A 118 -5.76 16.06 -20.45
C ASP A 118 -4.87 16.42 -21.65
N TRP A 119 -5.17 15.84 -22.81
CA TRP A 119 -4.36 16.02 -24.01
C TRP A 119 -4.39 17.45 -24.55
N GLN A 120 -5.49 18.18 -24.35
CA GLN A 120 -5.63 19.56 -24.78
C GLN A 120 -4.79 20.47 -23.88
N GLU A 121 -4.89 20.32 -22.57
CA GLU A 121 -4.08 21.07 -21.59
C GLU A 121 -2.58 20.87 -21.84
N LEU A 122 -2.15 19.62 -22.07
CA LEU A 122 -0.76 19.31 -22.40
C LEU A 122 -0.33 19.91 -23.75
N SER A 123 -1.20 19.83 -24.75
CA SER A 123 -0.95 20.40 -26.08
C SER A 123 -0.72 21.90 -26.01
N GLU A 124 -1.54 22.61 -25.23
CA GLU A 124 -1.44 24.05 -25.00
C GLU A 124 -0.19 24.40 -24.19
N LYS A 125 0.04 23.73 -23.05
CA LYS A 125 1.18 23.97 -22.16
C LYS A 125 2.52 23.80 -22.86
N TYR A 126 2.65 22.76 -23.68
CA TYR A 126 3.90 22.44 -24.36
C TYR A 126 4.01 22.98 -25.79
N GLY A 127 2.95 23.60 -26.33
CA GLY A 127 2.92 24.12 -27.69
C GLY A 127 3.13 23.05 -28.76
N VAL A 128 2.58 21.86 -28.57
CA VAL A 128 2.76 20.71 -29.48
C VAL A 128 1.43 20.05 -29.79
N SER A 129 1.32 19.40 -30.95
CA SER A 129 0.08 18.68 -31.30
C SER A 129 -0.19 17.46 -30.39
N HIS A 130 -1.46 17.06 -30.33
CA HIS A 130 -1.90 15.81 -29.68
C HIS A 130 -1.09 14.59 -30.15
N THR A 131 -0.79 14.51 -31.45
CA THR A 131 0.06 13.45 -32.01
C THR A 131 1.45 13.41 -31.37
N MET A 132 2.01 14.59 -31.05
CA MET A 132 3.30 14.68 -30.38
C MET A 132 3.20 14.29 -28.90
N ILE A 133 2.13 14.67 -28.20
CA ILE A 133 1.84 14.18 -26.84
C ILE A 133 1.77 12.66 -26.81
N GLY A 134 1.07 12.05 -27.78
CA GLY A 134 1.05 10.59 -27.95
C GLY A 134 2.42 9.97 -28.26
N LYS A 135 3.33 10.70 -28.93
CA LYS A 135 4.73 10.26 -29.11
C LYS A 135 5.51 10.32 -27.79
N TYR A 136 5.34 11.37 -26.99
CA TYR A 136 5.98 11.48 -25.68
C TYR A 136 5.53 10.37 -24.74
N ARG A 137 4.21 10.13 -24.62
CA ARG A 137 3.67 9.03 -23.83
C ARG A 137 4.26 7.68 -24.24
N ARG A 138 4.27 7.36 -25.54
CA ARG A 138 4.84 6.09 -26.03
C ARG A 138 6.33 5.95 -25.76
N LYS A 139 7.09 7.04 -25.91
CA LYS A 139 8.54 7.01 -25.63
C LYS A 139 8.80 6.79 -24.14
N ALA A 140 8.10 7.51 -23.27
CA ALA A 140 8.20 7.34 -21.83
C ALA A 140 7.85 5.92 -21.37
N LEU A 141 6.75 5.34 -21.87
CA LEU A 141 6.37 3.96 -21.54
C LEU A 141 7.48 2.96 -21.86
N LYS A 142 8.11 3.08 -23.04
CA LYS A 142 9.24 2.22 -23.43
C LYS A 142 10.44 2.37 -22.51
N GLU A 143 10.80 3.61 -22.16
CA GLU A 143 11.93 3.86 -21.24
C GLU A 143 11.60 3.34 -19.83
N MET A 144 10.36 3.49 -19.37
CA MET A 144 9.92 3.01 -18.05
C MET A 144 9.83 1.50 -17.96
N ASP A 145 9.37 0.82 -19.01
CA ASP A 145 9.33 -0.65 -19.02
C ASP A 145 10.73 -1.24 -18.77
N VAL A 146 11.80 -0.61 -19.26
CA VAL A 146 13.18 -1.02 -18.96
C VAL A 146 13.50 -0.92 -17.46
N PHE A 147 13.09 0.15 -16.78
CA PHE A 147 13.30 0.26 -15.32
C PHE A 147 12.53 -0.80 -14.54
N TYR A 148 11.29 -1.10 -14.95
CA TYR A 148 10.48 -2.14 -14.32
C TYR A 148 11.07 -3.54 -14.53
N GLU A 149 11.58 -3.84 -15.72
CA GLU A 149 12.28 -5.09 -16.01
C GLU A 149 13.56 -5.24 -15.19
N ILE A 150 14.33 -4.17 -15.00
CA ILE A 150 15.54 -4.18 -14.15
C ILE A 150 15.15 -4.46 -12.70
N ARG A 151 14.12 -3.79 -12.17
CA ARG A 151 13.66 -4.05 -10.79
C ARG A 151 13.23 -5.50 -10.60
N GLU A 152 12.45 -6.04 -11.53
CA GLU A 152 11.98 -7.42 -11.49
C GLU A 152 13.15 -8.42 -11.48
N LYS A 153 14.19 -8.18 -12.29
CA LYS A 153 15.41 -9.03 -12.27
C LYS A 153 16.14 -8.95 -10.93
N ASN A 154 16.33 -7.74 -10.39
CA ASN A 154 17.00 -7.56 -9.11
C ASN A 154 16.22 -8.22 -7.97
N ASP A 155 14.89 -8.06 -7.95
CA ASP A 155 14.03 -8.68 -6.95
C ASP A 155 14.12 -10.22 -7.01
N LEU A 156 14.15 -10.80 -8.23
CA LEU A 156 14.34 -12.24 -8.42
C LEU A 156 15.72 -12.72 -7.96
N GLU A 157 16.79 -11.96 -8.19
CA GLU A 157 18.14 -12.32 -7.76
C GLU A 157 18.24 -12.36 -6.22
N VAL A 158 17.67 -11.38 -5.53
CA VAL A 158 17.61 -11.34 -4.05
C VAL A 158 16.79 -12.49 -3.48
N MET A 159 15.73 -12.95 -4.16
CA MET A 159 14.94 -14.09 -3.70
C MET A 159 15.64 -15.45 -3.87
N LEU A 160 16.61 -15.53 -4.79
CA LEU A 160 17.34 -16.76 -5.10
C LEU A 160 18.68 -16.87 -4.36
N SER A 161 19.14 -15.80 -3.72
CA SER A 161 20.34 -15.75 -2.87
C SER A 161 20.05 -16.14 -1.43
#